data_AF-A0A356W805-F1
#
_entry.id   AF-A0A356W805-F1
#
_cell.length_a   1.000
_cell.length_b   1.000
_cell.length_c   1.000
_cell.angle_alpha   90.00
_cell.angle_beta   90.00
_cell.angle_gamma   90.00
#
_symmetry.space_group_name_H-M   'P 1'
#
loop_
_entity.id
_entity.type
_entity.pdbx_description
1 polymer ?
#
loop_
_entity_poly.entity_id
_entity_poly.type
_entity_poly.pdbx_seq_one_letter_code
_entity_poly.pdbx_strand_id
1 'polypeptide(L)' 'MTAQLTFLGGVGTVTGSKYLLTFGGQRVLVDCGLFQGFKKLRQKNWAPLPIEPGEIDAVVLTHAHLD' A
#
# COMPACT_ATOMS: atom_id res chain seq x y z
N MET A 1 -3.43 -12.95 -19.97
CA MET A 1 -2.66 -12.37 -18.84
C MET A 1 -3.66 -11.71 -17.92
N THR A 2 -3.69 -12.08 -16.64
CA THR A 2 -4.67 -11.57 -15.68
C THR A 2 -3.99 -10.54 -14.79
N ALA A 3 -4.64 -9.40 -14.55
CA ALA A 3 -4.21 -8.42 -13.55
C ALA A 3 -4.77 -8.81 -12.18
N GLN A 4 -3.95 -8.71 -11.14
CA GLN A 4 -4.35 -8.93 -9.76
C GLN A 4 -4.12 -7.65 -8.94
N LEU A 5 -5.13 -7.23 -8.17
CA LEU A 5 -5.02 -6.12 -7.24
C LEU A 5 -5.14 -6.65 -5.80
N THR A 6 -4.13 -6.39 -4.98
CA THR A 6 -4.11 -6.76 -3.57
C THR A 6 -4.21 -5.52 -2.70
N PHE A 7 -5.12 -5.55 -1.74
CA PHE A 7 -5.36 -4.45 -0.82
C PHE A 7 -4.50 -4.62 0.44
N LEU A 8 -3.51 -3.75 0.62
CA LEU A 8 -2.57 -3.80 1.76
C LEU A 8 -2.93 -2.79 2.86
N GLY A 9 -3.73 -1.77 2.54
CA GLY A 9 -4.27 -0.79 3.48
C GLY A 9 -5.39 0.03 2.85
N GLY A 10 -5.94 1.00 3.59
CA GLY A 10 -7.12 1.77 3.15
C GLY A 10 -8.44 0.98 3.07
N VAL A 11 -8.48 -0.26 3.59
CA VAL A 11 -9.70 -1.10 3.61
C VAL A 11 -10.24 -1.22 5.04
N GLY A 12 -11.54 -0.92 5.21
CA GLY A 12 -12.18 -0.84 6.52
C GLY A 12 -11.67 0.33 7.38
N THR A 13 -10.94 1.27 6.79
CA THR A 13 -10.43 2.50 7.40
C THR A 13 -10.13 3.52 6.30
N VAL A 14 -9.99 4.80 6.67
CA VAL A 14 -9.78 5.93 5.73
C VAL A 14 -8.30 6.34 5.60
N THR A 15 -7.37 5.49 6.04
CA THR A 15 -5.95 5.82 6.15
C THR A 15 -5.09 4.58 5.93
N GLY A 16 -3.84 4.78 5.54
CA GLY A 16 -2.89 3.73 5.17
C GLY A 16 -3.09 3.24 3.74
N SER A 17 -3.57 4.08 2.82
CA SER A 17 -3.89 3.72 1.43
C SER A 17 -2.68 3.06 0.76
N LYS A 18 -2.89 1.83 0.26
CA LYS A 18 -1.80 0.99 -0.26
C LYS A 18 -2.34 -0.22 -1.02
N TYR A 19 -2.06 -0.27 -2.31
CA TYR A 19 -2.58 -1.31 -3.18
C TYR A 19 -1.47 -1.85 -4.09
N LEU A 20 -1.30 -3.16 -4.12
CA LEU A 20 -0.31 -3.80 -4.98
C LEU A 20 -0.99 -4.32 -6.24
N LEU A 21 -0.65 -3.73 -7.38
CA LEU A 21 -1.04 -4.21 -8.70
C LEU A 21 0.05 -5.15 -9.24
N THR A 22 -0.33 -6.39 -9.53
CA THR A 22 0.53 -7.36 -10.22
C THR A 22 -0.01 -7.63 -11.61
N PHE A 23 0.80 -7.38 -12.64
CA PHE A 23 0.43 -7.61 -14.03
C PHE A 23 1.67 -7.80 -14.91
N GLY A 24 1.65 -8.81 -15.78
CA GLY A 24 2.76 -9.04 -16.73
C GLY A 24 4.12 -9.31 -16.06
N GLY A 25 4.11 -9.87 -14.84
CA GLY A 25 5.33 -10.09 -14.04
C GLY A 25 5.84 -8.84 -13.31
N GLN A 26 5.21 -7.68 -13.51
CA GLN A 26 5.52 -6.44 -12.82
C GLN A 26 4.66 -6.29 -11.56
N ARG A 27 5.19 -5.59 -10.57
CA ARG A 27 4.59 -5.26 -9.28
C ARG A 27 4.65 -3.76 -9.05
N VAL A 28 3.51 -3.11 -9.19
CA VAL A 28 3.37 -1.66 -9.00
C VAL A 28 2.61 -1.40 -7.71
N LEU A 29 3.19 -0.62 -6.81
CA LEU A 29 2.52 -0.15 -5.60
C LEU A 29 1.80 1.17 -5.91
N VAL A 30 0.48 1.18 -5.75
CA VAL A 30 -0.35 2.39 -5.84
C VAL A 30 -0.57 2.91 -4.42
N ASP A 31 -0.07 4.11 -4.16
CA ASP A 31 0.07 4.77 -2.87
C ASP A 31 0.93 4.00 -1.85
N CYS A 32 1.50 4.73 -0.89
CA CYS A 32 2.24 4.15 0.24
C CYS A 32 1.96 4.93 1.52
N GLY A 33 0.67 5.13 1.76
CA GLY A 33 0.17 5.98 2.81
C GLY A 33 0.39 5.46 4.24
N LEU A 34 0.48 6.38 5.20
CA LEU A 34 0.59 6.07 6.63
C LEU A 34 -0.78 5.83 7.25
N PHE A 35 -0.90 4.84 8.13
CA PHE A 35 -2.06 4.69 9.00
C PHE A 35 -2.09 5.78 10.08
N GLN A 36 -3.19 6.50 10.22
CA GLN A 36 -3.38 7.62 11.14
C GLN A 36 -4.51 7.38 12.16
N GLY A 37 -4.77 8.38 13.01
CA GLY A 37 -5.89 8.36 13.96
C GLY A 37 -5.64 7.44 15.17
N PHE A 38 -6.55 6.48 15.39
CA PHE A 38 -6.54 5.58 16.55
C PHE A 38 -5.18 4.91 16.73
N LYS A 39 -4.73 4.76 17.98
CA LYS A 39 -3.42 4.16 18.33
C LYS A 39 -3.21 2.80 17.64
N LYS A 40 -4.24 1.95 17.62
CA LYS A 40 -4.20 0.62 16.98
C LYS A 40 -3.91 0.69 15.48
N LEU A 41 -4.40 1.72 14.78
CA LEU A 41 -4.11 1.94 13.36
C LEU A 41 -2.66 2.40 13.18
N ARG A 42 -2.22 3.42 13.93
CA ARG A 42 -0.85 3.94 13.85
C ARG A 42 0.23 2.90 14.17
N GLN A 43 -0.09 1.92 15.01
CA GLN A 43 0.82 0.81 15.29
C GLN A 43 1.17 -0.02 14.05
N LYS A 44 0.29 -0.07 13.04
CA LYS A 44 0.56 -0.75 11.77
C LYS A 44 1.72 -0.15 10.97
N ASN A 45 2.04 1.14 11.17
CA ASN A 45 3.16 1.79 10.48
C ASN A 45 4.53 1.23 10.91
N TRP A 46 4.59 0.56 12.05
CA TRP A 46 5.82 -0.07 12.55
C TRP A 46 5.93 -1.55 12.16
N ALA A 47 4.87 -2.13 11.59
CA ALA A 47 4.94 -3.47 11.03
C ALA A 47 5.71 -3.42 9.71
N PRO A 48 6.48 -4.46 9.37
CA PRO A 48 7.07 -4.60 8.05
C PRO A 48 6.00 -4.50 6.96
N LEU A 49 6.39 -3.98 5.81
CA LEU A 49 5.54 -3.98 4.64
C LEU A 49 5.24 -5.45 4.25
N PRO A 50 3.99 -5.82 3.93
CA PRO A 50 3.62 -7.20 3.56
C PRO A 50 4.11 -7.60 2.15
N ILE A 51 5.10 -6.90 1.62
CA ILE A 51 5.86 -7.18 0.41
C ILE A 51 7.29 -6.64 0.65
N GLU A 52 8.28 -7.38 0.19
CA GLU A 52 9.67 -6.92 0.25
C GLU A 52 9.84 -5.67 -0.63
N PRO A 53 10.33 -4.54 -0.09
CA PRO A 53 10.44 -3.29 -0.86
C PRO A 53 11.28 -3.43 -2.15
N GLY A 54 12.26 -4.33 -2.15
CA GLY A 54 13.10 -4.60 -3.32
C GLY A 54 12.40 -5.37 -4.45
N GLU A 55 11.20 -5.91 -4.21
CA GLU A 55 10.39 -6.60 -5.21
C GLU A 55 9.36 -5.67 -5.89
N ILE A 56 9.31 -4.39 -5.52
CA ILE A 56 8.40 -3.40 -6.10
C ILE A 56 9.12 -2.71 -7.26
N ASP A 57 8.57 -2.84 -8.48
CA ASP A 57 9.16 -2.25 -9.68
C ASP A 57 8.93 -0.73 -9.76
N ALA A 58 7.76 -0.27 -9.28
CA ALA A 58 7.40 1.14 -9.28
C ALA A 58 6.42 1.49 -8.16
N VAL A 59 6.45 2.76 -7.73
CA VAL A 59 5.45 3.36 -6.83
C VAL A 59 4.77 4.51 -7.54
N VAL A 60 3.44 4.52 -7.54
CA VAL A 60 2.61 5.61 -8.06
C VAL A 60 1.90 6.28 -6.89
N LEU A 61 2.17 7.56 -6.67
CA LEU A 61 1.46 8.37 -5.68
C LEU A 61 0.32 9.12 -6.38
N THR A 62 -0.91 8.88 -5.94
CA THR A 62 -2.11 9.49 -6.56
C THR A 62 -2.19 10.98 -6.27
N HIS A 63 -1.80 11.40 -5.07
CA HIS A 63 -1.77 12.79 -4.62
C HIS A 63 -0.90 12.94 -3.36
N ALA A 64 -0.74 14.17 -2.86
CA ALA A 64 0.22 14.52 -1.82
C ALA A 64 -0.32 14.40 -0.37
N HIS A 65 -1.44 13.69 -0.14
CA HIS A 65 -1.85 13.41 1.23
C HIS A 65 -0.94 12.36 1.87
N LEU A 66 -0.86 12.43 3.21
CA LEU A 66 0.05 11.61 4.00
C LEU A 66 -0.47 10.18 4.24
N ASP A 67 -1.78 9.99 4.15
CA ASP A 67 -2.48 8.76 4.52
C ASP A 67 -2.47 7.68 3.45
#